data_AF-G4ZVA2-F1
#
_entry.id   AF-G4ZVA2-F1
#
_cell.length_a   1.000
_cell.length_b   1.000
_cell.length_c   1.000
_cell.angle_alpha   90.00
_cell.angle_beta   90.00
_cell.angle_gamma   90.00
#
_symmetry.space_group_name_H-M   'P 1'
#
loop_
_entity.id
_entity.type
_entity.pdbx_description
1 polymer ?
#
loop_
_entity_poly.entity_id
_entity_poly.type
_entity_poly.pdbx_seq_one_letter_code
_entity_poly.pdbx_strand_id
1 'polypeptide(L)'
;VARAAMSAELAAMAMAVRKRNADGVAESAAAVIECLGAQVAGSFSAGARDKLLVLMRDTAAHVSATRSYNLLHSDSEAMEAHEMTRDSAREAVATLRDF
;
A
#
# COMPACT_ATOMS: atom_id res chain seq x y z
N VAL A 1 1.34 -1.99 -20.09
CA VAL A 1 2.18 -1.00 -19.36
C VAL A 1 2.14 -1.24 -17.86
N ALA A 2 0.98 -1.15 -17.19
CA ALA A 2 0.86 -1.31 -15.73
C ALA A 2 1.46 -2.62 -15.15
N ARG A 3 1.30 -3.75 -15.85
CA ARG A 3 1.92 -5.03 -15.42
C ARG A 3 3.44 -5.01 -15.42
N ALA A 4 4.05 -4.41 -16.44
CA ALA A 4 5.51 -4.30 -16.54
C ALA A 4 6.07 -3.31 -15.52
N ALA A 5 5.36 -2.19 -15.30
CA ALA A 5 5.68 -1.23 -14.25
C ALA A 5 5.64 -1.88 -12.86
N MET A 6 4.58 -2.65 -12.56
CA MET A 6 4.49 -3.41 -11.30
C MET A 6 5.69 -4.35 -11.08
N SER A 7 6.12 -5.09 -12.11
CA SER A 7 7.29 -5.97 -12.00
C SER A 7 8.58 -5.19 -11.74
N ALA A 8 8.74 -4.01 -12.36
CA ALA A 8 9.88 -3.14 -12.10
C ALA A 8 9.87 -2.59 -10.66
N GLU A 9 8.72 -2.16 -10.16
CA GLU A 9 8.57 -1.67 -8.78
C GLU A 9 8.81 -2.78 -7.74
N LEU A 10 8.38 -4.01 -8.01
CA LEU A 10 8.71 -5.16 -7.15
C LEU A 10 10.23 -5.42 -7.09
N ALA A 11 10.93 -5.29 -8.21
CA ALA A 11 12.38 -5.43 -8.25
C ALA A 11 13.08 -4.27 -7.52
N ALA A 12 12.60 -3.05 -7.69
CA ALA A 12 13.08 -1.86 -6.97
C ALA A 12 12.87 -2.01 -5.45
N MET A 13 11.72 -2.50 -5.02
CA MET A 13 11.40 -2.78 -3.62
C MET A 13 12.35 -3.81 -3.02
N ALA A 14 12.61 -4.91 -3.73
CA ALA A 14 13.57 -5.93 -3.27
C ALA A 14 14.98 -5.34 -3.08
N MET A 15 15.39 -4.45 -3.99
CA MET A 15 16.66 -3.74 -3.87
C MET A 15 16.68 -2.74 -2.70
N ALA A 16 15.57 -2.04 -2.45
CA ALA A 16 15.42 -1.13 -1.31
C ALA A 16 15.52 -1.89 0.02
N VAL A 17 14.85 -3.05 0.14
CA VAL A 17 14.99 -3.97 1.28
C VAL A 17 16.45 -4.37 1.48
N ARG A 18 17.12 -4.84 0.43
CA ARG A 18 18.54 -5.26 0.51
C ARG A 18 19.46 -4.13 0.99
N LYS A 19 19.14 -2.88 0.64
CA LYS A 19 19.90 -1.69 1.03
C LYS A 19 19.47 -1.12 2.40
N ARG A 20 18.50 -1.73 3.08
CA ARG A 20 17.86 -1.19 4.30
C ARG A 20 17.31 0.24 4.09
N ASN A 21 16.84 0.52 2.88
CA ASN A 21 16.25 1.80 2.52
C ASN A 21 14.72 1.73 2.73
N ALA A 22 14.27 2.07 3.95
CA ALA A 22 12.85 2.03 4.30
C ALA A 22 12.01 2.95 3.40
N ASP A 23 12.53 4.13 3.04
CA ASP A 23 11.84 5.08 2.16
C ASP A 23 11.62 4.51 0.76
N GLY A 24 12.65 3.87 0.19
CA GLY A 24 12.54 3.20 -1.10
C GLY A 24 11.57 2.02 -1.09
N VAL A 25 11.40 1.34 0.05
CA VAL A 25 10.39 0.28 0.22
C VAL A 25 8.99 0.89 0.19
N ALA A 26 8.75 1.97 0.94
CA ALA A 26 7.46 2.65 0.97
C ALA A 26 7.07 3.24 -0.40
N GLU A 27 8.01 3.86 -1.11
CA GLU A 27 7.79 4.37 -2.47
C GLU A 27 7.40 3.26 -3.44
N SER A 28 8.19 2.19 -3.49
CA SER A 28 7.92 1.07 -4.40
C SER A 28 6.59 0.40 -4.07
N ALA A 29 6.24 0.30 -2.78
CA ALA A 29 4.98 -0.30 -2.34
C ALA A 29 3.76 0.53 -2.77
N ALA A 30 3.84 1.86 -2.65
CA ALA A 30 2.80 2.76 -3.16
C ALA A 30 2.61 2.60 -4.68
N ALA A 31 3.71 2.57 -5.44
CA ALA A 31 3.67 2.40 -6.89
C ALA A 31 3.09 1.03 -7.34
N VAL A 32 3.37 -0.04 -6.59
CA VAL A 32 2.76 -1.37 -6.82
C VAL A 32 1.23 -1.32 -6.66
N ILE A 33 0.73 -0.63 -5.64
CA ILE A 33 -0.72 -0.47 -5.38
C ILE A 33 -1.39 0.28 -6.54
N GLU A 34 -0.80 1.38 -7.01
CA GLU A 34 -1.32 2.12 -8.16
C GLU A 34 -1.33 1.27 -9.44
N CYS A 35 -0.24 0.52 -9.70
CA CYS A 35 -0.16 -0.38 -10.84
C CYS A 35 -1.18 -1.54 -10.76
N LEU A 36 -1.52 -2.01 -9.56
CA LEU A 36 -2.56 -3.01 -9.36
C LEU A 36 -3.93 -2.42 -9.70
N GLY A 37 -4.26 -1.25 -9.15
CA GLY A 37 -5.48 -0.53 -9.44
C GLY A 37 -5.68 -0.30 -10.94
N ALA A 38 -4.63 0.14 -11.64
CA ALA A 38 -4.66 0.34 -13.09
C ALA A 38 -4.88 -0.96 -13.90
N GLN A 39 -4.37 -2.11 -13.41
CA GLN A 39 -4.57 -3.40 -14.06
C GLN A 39 -6.01 -3.90 -13.92
N VAL A 40 -6.59 -3.78 -12.73
CA VAL A 40 -7.92 -4.32 -12.46
C VAL A 40 -9.04 -3.37 -12.84
N ALA A 41 -8.77 -2.05 -12.94
CA ALA A 41 -9.74 -1.02 -13.30
C ALA A 41 -10.49 -1.28 -14.61
N GLY A 42 -9.84 -1.93 -15.59
CA GLY A 42 -10.48 -2.31 -16.85
C GLY A 42 -11.62 -3.32 -16.73
N SER A 43 -11.70 -4.04 -15.60
CA SER A 43 -12.70 -5.09 -15.35
C SER A 43 -13.96 -4.57 -14.65
N PHE A 44 -14.01 -3.30 -14.26
CA PHE A 44 -15.12 -2.71 -13.51
C PHE A 44 -15.98 -1.79 -14.37
N SER A 45 -17.26 -1.67 -14.00
CA SER A 45 -18.13 -0.60 -14.51
C SER A 45 -17.53 0.78 -14.17
N ALA A 46 -17.87 1.81 -14.94
CA ALA A 46 -17.28 3.16 -14.75
C ALA A 46 -17.40 3.66 -13.29
N GLY A 47 -18.57 3.50 -12.66
CA GLY A 47 -18.77 3.93 -11.26
C GLY A 47 -18.01 3.08 -10.23
N ALA A 48 -17.87 1.77 -10.45
CA ALA A 48 -17.08 0.90 -9.56
C ALA A 48 -15.57 1.12 -9.77
N ARG A 49 -15.15 1.40 -11.01
CA ARG A 49 -13.79 1.73 -11.38
C ARG A 49 -13.32 3.01 -10.71
N ASP A 50 -14.13 4.06 -10.70
CA ASP A 50 -13.75 5.34 -10.08
C ASP A 50 -13.57 5.17 -8.56
N LYS A 51 -14.47 4.45 -7.89
CA LYS A 51 -14.33 4.10 -6.46
C LYS A 51 -13.04 3.32 -6.20
N LEU A 52 -12.75 2.32 -7.02
CA LEU A 52 -11.53 1.51 -6.92
C LEU A 52 -10.27 2.36 -7.09
N LEU A 53 -10.23 3.26 -8.08
CA LEU A 53 -9.08 4.12 -8.33
C LEU A 53 -8.85 5.12 -7.18
N VAL A 54 -9.92 5.64 -6.56
CA VAL A 54 -9.81 6.47 -5.36
C VAL A 54 -9.20 5.67 -4.21
N LEU A 55 -9.77 4.49 -3.89
CA LEU A 55 -9.27 3.63 -2.82
C LEU A 55 -7.79 3.25 -3.00
N MET A 56 -7.38 2.94 -4.23
CA MET A 56 -5.99 2.59 -4.54
C MET A 56 -5.04 3.79 -4.36
N ARG A 57 -5.45 4.98 -4.78
CA ARG A 57 -4.67 6.22 -4.56
C ARG A 57 -4.54 6.56 -3.09
N ASP A 58 -5.64 6.49 -2.33
CA ASP A 58 -5.62 6.77 -0.89
C ASP A 58 -4.72 5.77 -0.16
N THR A 59 -4.81 4.48 -0.52
CA THR A 59 -3.94 3.44 0.05
C THR A 59 -2.48 3.70 -0.29
N ALA A 60 -2.15 4.05 -1.54
CA ALA A 60 -0.81 4.38 -1.96
C ALA A 60 -0.25 5.63 -1.24
N ALA A 61 -1.09 6.63 -1.01
CA ALA A 61 -0.74 7.82 -0.24
C ALA A 61 -0.45 7.49 1.23
N HIS A 62 -1.27 6.64 1.87
CA HIS A 62 -1.03 6.16 3.23
C HIS A 62 0.27 5.38 3.35
N VAL A 63 0.55 4.46 2.41
CA VAL A 63 1.81 3.71 2.37
C VAL A 63 2.99 4.67 2.19
N SER A 64 2.88 5.67 1.33
CA SER A 64 3.93 6.68 1.17
C SER A 64 4.17 7.51 2.44
N ALA A 65 3.11 7.82 3.19
CA ALA A 65 3.17 8.60 4.42
C ALA A 65 3.84 7.85 5.59
N THR A 66 4.01 6.52 5.51
CA THR A 66 4.75 5.74 6.51
C THR A 66 6.20 6.21 6.68
N ARG A 67 6.78 6.83 5.65
CA ARG A 67 8.10 7.48 5.70
C ARG A 67 8.15 8.58 6.75
N SER A 68 7.11 9.39 6.82
CA SER A 68 6.97 10.44 7.83
C SER A 68 6.77 9.85 9.23
N TYR A 69 6.07 8.71 9.35
CA TYR A 69 5.89 8.02 10.63
C TYR A 69 7.22 7.56 11.22
N ASN A 70 8.11 6.99 10.40
CA ASN A 70 9.44 6.54 10.82
C ASN A 70 10.36 7.67 11.30
N LEU A 71 10.10 8.92 10.90
CA LEU A 71 10.88 10.08 11.33
C LEU A 71 10.37 10.71 12.63
N LEU A 72 9.12 10.43 13.00
CA LEU A 72 8.41 11.14 14.07
C LEU A 72 8.16 10.30 15.32
N HIS A 73 8.25 8.97 15.22
CA HIS A 73 7.92 8.06 16.31
C HIS A 73 9.15 7.23 16.70
N SER A 74 9.29 6.93 17.98
CA SER A 74 10.23 5.93 18.46
C SER A 74 9.83 4.53 17.97
N ASP A 75 10.78 3.59 17.95
CA ASP A 75 10.51 2.20 17.55
C ASP A 75 9.38 1.56 18.36
N SER A 76 9.24 1.92 19.65
CA SER A 76 8.16 1.43 20.52
C SER A 76 6.79 1.96 20.10
N GLU A 77 6.69 3.27 19.81
CA GLU A 77 5.45 3.91 19.37
C GLU A 77 5.03 3.41 17.98
N ALA A 78 6.02 3.20 17.08
CA ALA A 78 5.77 2.61 15.77
C ALA A 78 5.26 1.16 15.88
N MET A 79 5.76 0.38 16.84
CA MET A 79 5.32 -0.99 17.09
C MET A 79 3.88 -1.05 17.63
N GLU A 80 3.56 -0.21 18.61
CA GLU A 80 2.21 -0.14 19.20
C GLU A 80 1.17 0.31 18.15
N ALA A 81 1.48 1.34 17.37
CA ALA A 81 0.65 1.78 16.26
C ALA A 81 0.48 0.68 15.19
N HIS A 82 1.53 -0.11 14.93
CA HIS A 82 1.47 -1.24 14.01
C HIS A 82 0.52 -2.34 14.51
N GLU A 83 0.61 -2.71 15.79
CA GLU A 83 -0.26 -3.73 16.38
C GLU A 83 -1.73 -3.31 16.36
N MET A 84 -2.04 -2.07 16.78
CA MET A 84 -3.39 -1.51 16.73
C MET A 84 -3.95 -1.50 15.30
N THR A 85 -3.17 -1.03 14.33
CA THR A 85 -3.60 -0.97 12.93
C THR A 85 -3.86 -2.37 12.37
N ARG A 86 -3.03 -3.35 12.74
CA ARG A 86 -3.18 -4.73 12.29
C ARG A 86 -4.45 -5.38 12.83
N ASP A 87 -4.80 -5.12 14.08
CA ASP A 87 -6.01 -5.66 14.69
C ASP A 87 -7.26 -5.00 14.10
N SER A 88 -7.27 -3.67 13.91
CA SER A 88 -8.36 -2.99 13.17
C SER A 88 -8.50 -3.50 11.74
N ALA A 89 -7.39 -3.79 11.03
CA ALA A 89 -7.44 -4.36 9.70
C ALA A 89 -8.02 -5.78 9.68
N ARG A 90 -7.71 -6.60 10.69
CA ARG A 90 -8.29 -7.95 10.86
C ARG A 90 -9.80 -7.88 11.09
N GLU A 91 -10.25 -6.97 11.95
CA GLU A 91 -11.68 -6.76 12.20
C GLU A 91 -12.42 -6.32 10.94
N ALA A 92 -11.88 -5.34 10.21
CA ALA A 92 -12.47 -4.88 8.95
C ALA A 92 -12.58 -6.00 7.90
N VAL A 93 -11.54 -6.84 7.77
CA VAL A 93 -11.56 -8.00 6.85
C VAL A 93 -12.55 -9.06 7.31
N ALA A 94 -12.69 -9.30 8.62
CA ALA A 94 -13.68 -10.22 9.14
C ALA A 94 -15.11 -9.75 8.81
N THR A 95 -15.41 -8.48 9.05
CA THR A 95 -16.71 -7.87 8.69
C THR A 95 -17.01 -8.01 7.19
N LEU A 96 -16.02 -7.84 6.32
CA LEU A 96 -16.21 -7.99 4.86
C LEU A 96 -16.49 -9.43 4.42
N ARG A 97 -16.03 -10.44 5.17
CA ARG A 97 -16.27 -11.87 4.86
C ARG A 97 -17.66 -12.35 5.26
N ASP A 98 -18.32 -11.61 6.14
CA ASP A 98 -19.67 -11.93 6.65
C ASP A 98 -20.79 -11.38 5.75
N PHE A 99 -20.44 -10.65 4.67
CA PHE A 99 -21.33 -10.20 3.60
C PHE A 99 -21.26 -11.11 2.36
#